data_AF-A0A6N7Z4I8-F1
#
_entry.id   AF-A0A6N7Z4I8-F1
#
_cell.length_a   1.000
_cell.length_b   1.000
_cell.length_c   1.000
_cell.angle_alpha   90.00
_cell.angle_beta   90.00
_cell.angle_gamma   90.00
#
_symmetry.space_group_name_H-M   'P 1'
#
loop_
_entity.id
_entity.type
_entity.pdbx_description
1 polymer ?
#
loop_
_entity_poly.entity_id
_entity_poly.type
_entity_poly.pdbx_seq_one_letter_code
_entity_poly.pdbx_strand_id
1 'polypeptide(L)'
;MTTPSTEAVHTAHDTPLPFLRLPMPTVPFGQHDGCATDGADHVVVPIPRLRHSEQSRAWFRWLLGHHLSVGVWRLQIEQLTTALDPRIDPEDAAKAQYAAAALYDIYSALLLYSGSCTQAVYADVIRARLKARHPAFSGTWARDYEHVLGLSRQLTGPTTTFKRAVRFDRHVHMAVGRRLVPAGKSLLRETGGDPRATTEEDRDRFDEFFLISREPVCDNTFTQQLTDRIQLALDDIATVPVTVDYGDDEDINRLQADIPAQLETLSSMVSGRKVYLS
;
A
#
# COMPACT_ATOMS: atom_id res chain seq x y z
N MET A 1 -11.22 -33.43 32.32
CA MET A 1 -11.82 -32.39 31.46
C MET A 1 -10.70 -31.53 30.94
N THR A 2 -10.18 -31.87 29.77
CA THR A 2 -9.08 -31.19 29.09
C THR A 2 -9.69 -30.21 28.08
N THR A 3 -9.40 -28.92 28.26
CA THR A 3 -9.74 -27.87 27.29
C THR A 3 -8.96 -28.10 25.99
N PRO A 4 -9.58 -28.01 24.80
CA PRO A 4 -8.84 -28.00 23.55
C PRO A 4 -8.17 -26.64 23.38
N SER A 5 -6.86 -26.68 23.12
CA SER A 5 -6.06 -25.53 22.72
C SER A 5 -6.44 -25.16 21.28
N THR A 6 -6.90 -23.94 21.06
CA THR A 6 -7.16 -23.40 19.72
C THR A 6 -5.85 -22.87 19.13
N GLU A 7 -4.98 -23.77 18.67
CA GLU A 7 -3.92 -23.42 17.72
C GLU A 7 -4.58 -23.15 16.36
N ALA A 8 -4.77 -21.87 16.03
CA ALA A 8 -5.09 -21.47 14.67
C ALA A 8 -3.85 -21.65 13.80
N VAL A 9 -3.69 -22.85 13.26
CA VAL A 9 -2.72 -23.14 12.21
C VAL A 9 -3.16 -22.40 10.95
N HIS A 10 -2.54 -21.26 10.67
CA HIS A 10 -2.57 -20.67 9.33
C HIS A 10 -1.76 -21.57 8.40
N THR A 11 -2.41 -22.54 7.78
CA THR A 11 -1.79 -23.32 6.70
C THR A 11 -1.59 -22.42 5.48
N ALA A 12 -0.43 -22.52 4.83
CA ALA A 12 -0.01 -21.76 3.64
C ALA A 12 -0.92 -21.86 2.39
N HIS A 13 -2.09 -22.51 2.49
CA HIS A 13 -3.04 -22.74 1.41
C HIS A 13 -4.13 -21.66 1.26
N ASP A 14 -4.19 -20.66 2.15
CA ASP A 14 -5.24 -19.61 2.15
C ASP A 14 -4.74 -18.21 1.76
N THR A 15 -3.48 -18.07 1.37
CA THR A 15 -2.90 -16.76 1.06
C THR A 15 -3.23 -16.35 -0.38
N PRO A 16 -4.02 -15.29 -0.62
CA PRO A 16 -4.51 -14.95 -1.95
C PRO A 16 -3.46 -14.38 -2.89
N LEU A 17 -2.27 -14.03 -2.39
CA LEU A 17 -1.22 -13.34 -3.11
C LEU A 17 0.15 -13.94 -2.75
N PRO A 18 1.08 -14.04 -3.72
CA PRO A 18 2.48 -14.31 -3.38
C PRO A 18 3.08 -13.12 -2.63
N PHE A 19 4.21 -13.37 -1.93
CA PHE A 19 4.94 -12.33 -1.23
C PHE A 19 5.30 -11.17 -2.18
N LEU A 20 5.19 -9.94 -1.69
CA LEU A 20 5.78 -8.77 -2.34
C LEU A 20 7.24 -8.67 -1.89
N ARG A 21 8.16 -8.88 -2.84
CA ARG A 21 9.60 -8.82 -2.57
C ARG A 21 10.15 -7.46 -2.98
N LEU A 22 10.84 -6.80 -2.07
CA LEU A 22 11.52 -5.52 -2.31
C LEU A 22 12.68 -5.33 -1.32
N PRO A 23 13.70 -4.52 -1.65
CA PRO A 23 14.74 -4.19 -0.68
C PRO A 23 14.21 -3.30 0.46
N MET A 24 15.06 -3.05 1.45
CA MET A 24 14.79 -2.05 2.47
C MET A 24 14.58 -0.66 1.84
N PRO A 25 13.79 0.26 2.46
CA PRO A 25 13.49 1.57 1.89
C PRO A 25 14.70 2.41 1.46
N THR A 26 15.84 2.25 2.13
CA THR A 26 17.08 2.99 1.85
C THR A 26 18.05 2.23 0.95
N VAL A 27 17.73 0.99 0.56
CA VAL A 27 18.58 0.13 -0.26
C VAL A 27 18.10 0.20 -1.71
N PRO A 28 18.98 0.47 -2.68
CA PRO A 28 18.60 0.48 -4.09
C PRO A 28 18.25 -0.93 -4.59
N PHE A 29 17.49 -1.00 -5.68
CA PHE A 29 17.29 -2.26 -6.41
C PHE A 29 18.60 -2.76 -7.04
N GLY A 30 18.75 -4.08 -7.15
CA GLY A 30 19.91 -4.70 -7.80
C GLY A 30 19.89 -4.53 -9.32
N GLN A 31 21.08 -4.39 -9.92
CA GLN A 31 21.28 -4.18 -11.37
C GLN A 31 21.71 -5.48 -12.11
N HIS A 32 21.09 -6.63 -11.82
CA HIS A 32 21.27 -7.94 -12.49
C HIS A 32 22.29 -8.93 -11.89
N ASP A 33 23.44 -8.49 -11.37
CA ASP A 33 24.41 -9.44 -10.79
C ASP A 33 24.07 -9.78 -9.32
N GLY A 34 23.54 -10.99 -9.10
CA GLY A 34 23.32 -11.56 -7.77
C GLY A 34 22.02 -11.14 -7.05
N CYS A 35 21.16 -10.33 -7.68
CA CYS A 35 19.78 -10.16 -7.20
C CYS A 35 18.94 -11.37 -7.62
N ALA A 36 18.01 -11.80 -6.77
CA ALA A 36 17.19 -12.97 -7.06
C ALA A 36 16.40 -12.76 -8.38
N THR A 37 16.83 -13.47 -9.44
CA THR A 37 16.09 -13.63 -10.69
C THR A 37 15.17 -14.83 -10.66
N ASP A 38 15.38 -15.73 -9.69
CA ASP A 38 14.67 -16.99 -9.56
C ASP A 38 13.20 -16.72 -9.27
N GLY A 39 12.40 -16.88 -10.34
CA GLY A 39 10.96 -16.91 -10.31
C GLY A 39 10.36 -15.68 -9.67
N ALA A 40 10.04 -14.67 -10.48
CA ALA A 40 8.71 -14.12 -10.30
C ALA A 40 7.77 -15.32 -10.37
N ASP A 41 7.40 -15.90 -9.21
CA ASP A 41 6.31 -16.84 -9.12
C ASP A 41 5.14 -16.08 -9.72
N HIS A 42 4.93 -16.32 -11.02
CA HIS A 42 3.99 -15.54 -11.80
C HIS A 42 2.67 -15.65 -11.07
N VAL A 43 1.97 -14.52 -10.96
CA VAL A 43 0.64 -14.51 -10.38
C VAL A 43 -0.30 -15.23 -11.35
N VAL A 44 -0.28 -16.55 -11.34
CA VAL A 44 -1.37 -17.40 -11.81
C VAL A 44 -2.17 -17.78 -10.58
N VAL A 45 -2.61 -16.78 -9.81
CA VAL A 45 -3.70 -17.02 -8.86
C VAL A 45 -4.95 -17.03 -9.73
N PRO A 46 -5.69 -18.15 -9.83
CA PRO A 46 -6.97 -18.13 -10.48
C PRO A 46 -7.87 -17.17 -9.69
N ILE A 47 -8.03 -15.96 -10.23
CA ILE A 47 -8.97 -14.91 -9.81
C ILE A 47 -10.34 -15.48 -9.37
N PRO A 48 -10.90 -16.57 -9.97
CA PRO A 48 -12.25 -17.03 -9.62
C PRO A 48 -12.45 -17.51 -8.19
N ARG A 49 -11.42 -18.04 -7.49
CA ARG A 49 -11.63 -18.69 -6.16
C ARG A 49 -11.71 -17.71 -4.98
N LEU A 50 -11.22 -16.49 -5.13
CA LEU A 50 -11.10 -15.50 -4.04
C LEU A 50 -12.33 -14.60 -3.88
N ARG A 51 -13.35 -14.77 -4.74
CA ARG A 51 -14.42 -13.78 -4.94
C ARG A 51 -15.82 -14.24 -4.53
N HIS A 52 -15.97 -15.43 -3.95
CA HIS A 52 -17.28 -16.02 -3.68
C HIS A 52 -18.09 -15.30 -2.59
N SER A 53 -17.46 -14.51 -1.73
CA SER A 53 -18.13 -13.75 -0.66
C SER A 53 -17.60 -12.32 -0.54
N GLU A 54 -18.40 -11.43 0.05
CA GLU A 54 -17.98 -10.07 0.40
C GLU A 54 -16.75 -10.08 1.33
N GLN A 55 -16.70 -11.03 2.27
CA GLN A 55 -15.60 -11.17 3.22
C GLN A 55 -14.28 -11.56 2.54
N SER A 56 -14.30 -12.55 1.65
CA SER A 56 -13.12 -12.98 0.89
C SER A 56 -12.61 -11.87 -0.03
N ARG A 57 -13.54 -11.15 -0.68
CA ARG A 57 -13.20 -9.99 -1.52
C ARG A 57 -12.61 -8.84 -0.69
N ALA A 58 -13.19 -8.54 0.47
CA ALA A 58 -12.65 -7.52 1.36
C ALA A 58 -11.22 -7.84 1.81
N TRP A 59 -10.97 -9.10 2.18
CA TRP A 59 -9.62 -9.54 2.54
C TRP A 59 -8.64 -9.47 1.36
N PHE A 60 -9.06 -9.89 0.16
CA PHE A 60 -8.27 -9.76 -1.06
C PHE A 60 -7.90 -8.31 -1.36
N ARG A 61 -8.88 -7.39 -1.39
CA ARG A 61 -8.66 -5.95 -1.61
C ARG A 61 -7.78 -5.34 -0.53
N TRP A 62 -7.93 -5.79 0.71
CA TRP A 62 -7.09 -5.34 1.82
C TRP A 62 -5.63 -5.69 1.57
N LEU A 63 -5.31 -6.95 1.27
CA LEU A 63 -3.93 -7.37 0.99
C LEU A 63 -3.38 -6.73 -0.29
N LEU A 64 -4.13 -6.80 -1.40
CA LEU A 64 -3.67 -6.27 -2.69
C LEU A 64 -3.45 -4.75 -2.64
N GLY A 65 -4.38 -4.01 -2.02
CA GLY A 65 -4.24 -2.57 -1.85
C GLY A 65 -3.03 -2.19 -1.00
N HIS A 66 -2.67 -2.97 0.03
CA HIS A 66 -1.47 -2.73 0.81
C HIS A 66 -0.18 -3.10 0.05
N HIS A 67 -0.16 -4.19 -0.72
CA HIS A 67 0.97 -4.47 -1.62
C HIS A 67 1.21 -3.31 -2.60
N LEU A 68 0.14 -2.83 -3.26
CA LEU A 68 0.22 -1.69 -4.15
C LEU A 68 0.67 -0.43 -3.42
N SER A 69 0.18 -0.19 -2.20
CA SER A 69 0.59 0.96 -1.37
C SER A 69 2.07 0.92 -1.03
N VAL A 70 2.61 -0.25 -0.68
CA VAL A 70 4.05 -0.44 -0.41
C VAL A 70 4.88 -0.18 -1.66
N GLY A 71 4.43 -0.66 -2.82
CA GLY A 71 5.04 -0.35 -4.11
C GLY A 71 5.02 1.16 -4.42
N VAL A 72 3.89 1.82 -4.18
CA VAL A 72 3.75 3.28 -4.34
C VAL A 72 4.67 4.03 -3.39
N TRP A 73 4.75 3.65 -2.11
CA TRP A 73 5.67 4.28 -1.16
C TRP A 73 7.13 4.11 -1.60
N ARG A 74 7.50 2.93 -2.11
CA ARG A 74 8.83 2.70 -2.66
C ARG A 74 9.14 3.64 -3.83
N LEU A 75 8.21 3.82 -4.76
CA LEU A 75 8.37 4.79 -5.85
C LEU A 75 8.40 6.23 -5.33
N GLN A 76 7.59 6.58 -4.33
CA GLN A 76 7.60 7.90 -3.71
C GLN A 76 8.96 8.22 -3.09
N ILE A 77 9.59 7.25 -2.42
CA ILE A 77 10.92 7.42 -1.86
C ILE A 77 11.91 7.82 -2.95
N GLU A 78 11.92 7.12 -4.09
CA GLU A 78 12.81 7.44 -5.22
C GLU A 78 12.59 8.85 -5.77
N GLN A 79 11.32 9.25 -5.93
CA GLN A 79 10.97 10.59 -6.42
C GLN A 79 11.31 11.69 -5.40
N LEU A 80 11.04 11.46 -4.11
CA LEU A 80 11.34 12.41 -3.05
C LEU A 80 12.84 12.58 -2.85
N THR A 81 13.61 11.49 -2.89
CA THR A 81 15.07 11.55 -2.85
C THR A 81 15.62 12.33 -4.03
N THR A 82 15.11 12.09 -5.24
CA THR A 82 15.51 12.85 -6.44
C THR A 82 15.18 14.34 -6.31
N ALA A 83 13.98 14.67 -5.82
CA ALA A 83 13.55 16.05 -5.64
C ALA A 83 14.33 16.82 -4.55
N LEU A 84 14.93 16.09 -3.59
CA LEU A 84 15.70 16.66 -2.48
C LEU A 84 17.21 16.69 -2.75
N ASP A 85 17.70 16.03 -3.80
CA ASP A 85 19.14 15.97 -4.11
C ASP A 85 19.59 17.30 -4.75
N PRO A 86 20.47 18.08 -4.10
CA PRO A 86 20.91 19.38 -4.61
C PRO A 86 21.78 19.30 -5.87
N ARG A 87 22.17 18.09 -6.28
CA ARG A 87 22.96 17.85 -7.50
C ARG A 87 22.08 17.64 -8.74
N ILE A 88 20.78 17.40 -8.56
CA ILE A 88 19.83 17.20 -9.65
C ILE A 88 19.44 18.56 -10.24
N ASP A 89 19.27 18.60 -11.56
CA ASP A 89 18.81 19.80 -12.25
C ASP A 89 17.46 20.28 -11.69
N PRO A 90 17.25 21.59 -11.47
CA PRO A 90 16.00 22.11 -10.91
C PRO A 90 14.73 21.69 -11.67
N GLU A 91 14.80 21.54 -12.99
CA GLU A 91 13.66 21.08 -13.80
C GLU A 91 13.33 19.61 -13.50
N ASP A 92 14.35 18.77 -13.39
CA ASP A 92 14.17 17.35 -13.07
C ASP A 92 13.75 17.13 -11.61
N ALA A 93 14.24 17.95 -10.68
CA ALA A 93 13.76 17.97 -9.31
C ALA A 93 12.26 18.35 -9.23
N ALA A 94 11.82 19.32 -10.03
CA ALA A 94 10.41 19.71 -10.12
C ALA A 94 9.54 18.59 -10.73
N LYS A 95 10.03 17.88 -11.76
CA LYS A 95 9.36 16.69 -12.33
C LYS A 95 9.22 15.59 -11.29
N ALA A 96 10.27 15.31 -10.52
CA ALA A 96 10.25 14.31 -9.46
C ALA A 96 9.24 14.70 -8.35
N GLN A 97 9.17 15.98 -7.98
CA GLN A 97 8.17 16.46 -7.02
C GLN A 97 6.73 16.30 -7.56
N TYR A 98 6.50 16.55 -8.85
CA TYR A 98 5.21 16.31 -9.48
C TYR A 98 4.82 14.83 -9.49
N ALA A 99 5.77 13.94 -9.82
CA ALA A 99 5.57 12.50 -9.77
C ALA A 99 5.27 12.02 -8.33
N ALA A 100 5.97 12.54 -7.32
CA ALA A 100 5.70 12.26 -5.92
C ALA A 100 4.28 12.69 -5.48
N ALA A 101 3.77 13.81 -6.02
CA ALA A 101 2.41 14.27 -5.77
C ALA A 101 1.37 13.33 -6.39
N ALA A 102 1.55 12.94 -7.66
CA ALA A 102 0.67 11.99 -8.33
C ALA A 102 0.65 10.63 -7.62
N LEU A 103 1.78 10.17 -7.06
CA LEU A 103 1.82 8.96 -6.25
C LEU A 103 1.02 9.07 -4.92
N TYR A 104 0.85 10.28 -4.36
CA TYR A 104 -0.08 10.49 -3.23
C TYR A 104 -1.54 10.39 -3.67
N ASP A 105 -1.89 10.89 -4.86
CA ASP A 105 -3.23 10.75 -5.41
C ASP A 105 -3.55 9.27 -5.70
N ILE A 106 -2.59 8.52 -6.23
CA ILE A 106 -2.69 7.06 -6.41
C ILE A 106 -2.85 6.35 -5.07
N TYR A 107 -2.04 6.70 -4.06
CA TYR A 107 -2.18 6.12 -2.72
C TYR A 107 -3.55 6.41 -2.10
N SER A 108 -4.09 7.61 -2.33
CA SER A 108 -5.47 7.96 -1.94
C SER A 108 -6.50 7.03 -2.58
N ALA A 109 -6.36 6.75 -3.88
CA ALA A 109 -7.22 5.79 -4.59
C ALA A 109 -7.10 4.36 -4.02
N LEU A 110 -5.89 3.94 -3.63
CA LEU A 110 -5.66 2.63 -3.01
C LEU A 110 -6.30 2.52 -1.61
N LEU A 111 -6.41 3.62 -0.85
CA LEU A 111 -7.15 3.65 0.41
C LEU A 111 -8.66 3.42 0.18
N LEU A 112 -9.24 4.00 -0.88
CA LEU A 112 -10.64 3.76 -1.26
C LEU A 112 -10.84 2.32 -1.75
N TYR A 113 -9.94 1.81 -2.58
CA TYR A 113 -9.98 0.44 -3.08
C TYR A 113 -9.93 -0.59 -1.93
N SER A 114 -8.89 -0.51 -1.08
CA SER A 114 -8.70 -1.42 0.06
C SER A 114 -9.78 -1.28 1.12
N GLY A 115 -10.27 -0.06 1.35
CA GLY A 115 -11.30 0.24 2.32
C GLY A 115 -12.72 -0.09 1.87
N SER A 116 -12.95 -0.50 0.63
CA SER A 116 -14.29 -0.53 -0.01
C SER A 116 -15.35 -1.46 0.61
N CYS A 117 -15.01 -2.28 1.61
CA CYS A 117 -15.97 -3.14 2.29
C CYS A 117 -16.91 -2.38 3.24
N THR A 118 -17.99 -3.04 3.67
CA THR A 118 -18.88 -2.52 4.72
C THR A 118 -18.19 -2.45 6.08
N GLN A 119 -18.75 -1.66 7.01
CA GLN A 119 -18.25 -1.55 8.39
C GLN A 119 -18.26 -2.91 9.10
N ALA A 120 -19.33 -3.70 8.91
CA ALA A 120 -19.45 -5.04 9.52
C ALA A 120 -18.33 -5.96 9.02
N VAL A 121 -18.12 -6.05 7.70
CA VAL A 121 -17.05 -6.86 7.13
C VAL A 121 -15.67 -6.38 7.59
N TYR A 122 -15.44 -5.07 7.66
CA TYR A 122 -14.19 -4.55 8.20
C TYR A 122 -13.97 -4.99 9.66
N ALA A 123 -14.98 -4.88 10.52
CA ALA A 123 -14.88 -5.27 11.93
C ALA A 123 -14.59 -6.77 12.09
N ASP A 124 -15.37 -7.61 11.40
CA ASP A 124 -15.37 -9.06 11.60
C ASP A 124 -14.23 -9.77 10.87
N VAL A 125 -13.77 -9.21 9.75
CA VAL A 125 -12.75 -9.85 8.90
C VAL A 125 -11.40 -9.17 9.11
N ILE A 126 -11.31 -7.87 8.82
CA ILE A 126 -10.04 -7.15 8.72
C ILE A 126 -9.54 -6.80 10.13
N ARG A 127 -10.35 -6.08 10.91
CA ARG A 127 -9.99 -5.63 12.27
C ARG A 127 -9.75 -6.79 13.21
N ALA A 128 -10.53 -7.87 13.10
CA ALA A 128 -10.32 -9.09 13.86
C ALA A 128 -8.94 -9.72 13.59
N ARG A 129 -8.54 -9.84 12.32
CA ARG A 129 -7.19 -10.34 11.93
C ARG A 129 -6.08 -9.43 12.42
N LEU A 130 -6.23 -8.11 12.27
CA LEU A 130 -5.25 -7.13 12.79
C LEU A 130 -5.08 -7.26 14.31
N LYS A 131 -6.19 -7.31 15.07
CA LYS A 131 -6.17 -7.50 16.54
C LYS A 131 -5.55 -8.83 16.95
N ALA A 132 -5.85 -9.91 16.22
CA ALA A 132 -5.27 -11.23 16.47
C ALA A 132 -3.75 -11.25 16.26
N ARG A 133 -3.24 -10.47 15.29
CA ARG A 133 -1.80 -10.31 15.08
C ARG A 133 -1.14 -9.49 16.19
N HIS A 134 -1.71 -8.32 16.50
CA HIS A 134 -1.28 -7.50 17.62
C HIS A 134 -2.39 -6.52 18.05
N PRO A 135 -2.68 -6.36 19.35
CA PRO A 135 -3.79 -5.51 19.80
C PRO A 135 -3.60 -4.02 19.44
N ALA A 136 -2.35 -3.57 19.25
CA ALA A 136 -1.99 -2.21 18.84
C ALA A 136 -1.64 -2.08 17.35
N PHE A 137 -1.95 -3.08 16.50
CA PHE A 137 -1.53 -3.11 15.10
C PHE A 137 -1.84 -1.80 14.37
N SER A 138 -0.84 -1.26 13.66
CA SER A 138 -0.95 0.04 13.00
C SER A 138 -0.28 0.04 11.63
N GLY A 139 -0.91 0.74 10.68
CA GLY A 139 -0.29 1.01 9.38
C GLY A 139 0.97 1.90 9.48
N THR A 140 1.14 2.62 10.59
CA THR A 140 2.35 3.43 10.86
C THR A 140 3.59 2.57 11.12
N TRP A 141 3.45 1.25 11.23
CA TRP A 141 4.57 0.32 11.36
C TRP A 141 5.24 0.00 10.02
N ALA A 142 4.66 0.42 8.89
CA ALA A 142 5.26 0.23 7.59
C ALA A 142 6.56 1.03 7.44
N ARG A 143 7.66 0.33 7.11
CA ARG A 143 8.99 0.92 6.93
C ARG A 143 9.02 2.00 5.86
N ASP A 144 8.42 1.72 4.71
CA ASP A 144 8.40 2.64 3.57
C ASP A 144 7.57 3.88 3.87
N TYR A 145 6.42 3.73 4.55
CA TYR A 145 5.57 4.86 4.91
C TYR A 145 6.26 5.81 5.89
N GLU A 146 6.95 5.28 6.91
CA GLU A 146 7.75 6.10 7.84
C GLU A 146 8.82 6.90 7.09
N HIS A 147 9.50 6.26 6.13
CA HIS A 147 10.52 6.92 5.32
C HIS A 147 9.94 8.00 4.40
N VAL A 148 8.83 7.73 3.73
CA VAL A 148 8.08 8.72 2.94
C VAL A 148 7.72 9.93 3.81
N LEU A 149 7.18 9.73 5.02
CA LEU A 149 6.86 10.84 5.92
C LEU A 149 8.11 11.66 6.30
N GLY A 150 9.25 11.00 6.52
CA GLY A 150 10.53 11.66 6.80
C GLY A 150 11.01 12.55 5.64
N LEU A 151 10.95 12.04 4.41
CA LEU A 151 11.34 12.78 3.21
C LEU A 151 10.34 13.90 2.88
N SER A 152 9.04 13.63 2.96
CA SER A 152 7.98 14.61 2.71
C SER A 152 8.06 15.83 3.62
N ARG A 153 8.55 15.68 4.87
CA ARG A 153 8.76 16.81 5.81
C ARG A 153 9.91 17.72 5.41
N GLN A 154 10.89 17.21 4.67
CA GLN A 154 12.06 17.97 4.22
C GLN A 154 11.75 18.84 3.01
N LEU A 155 10.72 18.51 2.23
CA LEU A 155 10.22 19.35 1.16
C LEU A 155 9.58 20.63 1.73
N THR A 156 10.39 21.69 1.79
CA THR A 156 9.98 23.04 2.19
C THR A 156 9.71 23.90 0.94
N GLY A 157 8.85 24.92 1.06
CA GLY A 157 8.47 25.80 -0.06
C GLY A 157 6.98 26.17 -0.09
N PRO A 158 6.57 27.14 -0.93
CA PRO A 158 5.18 27.60 -1.05
C PRO A 158 4.20 26.47 -1.42
N THR A 159 2.89 26.70 -1.35
CA THR A 159 1.81 25.73 -1.55
C THR A 159 1.87 25.05 -2.94
N THR A 160 2.69 24.02 -3.06
CA THR A 160 2.88 23.23 -4.27
C THR A 160 1.79 22.18 -4.45
N THR A 161 1.64 21.66 -5.68
CA THR A 161 0.83 20.49 -6.02
C THR A 161 1.04 19.34 -5.02
N PHE A 162 2.28 19.13 -4.58
CA PHE A 162 2.64 18.14 -3.58
C PHE A 162 1.93 18.34 -2.23
N LYS A 163 1.94 19.55 -1.66
CA LYS A 163 1.26 19.82 -0.38
C LYS A 163 -0.25 19.63 -0.47
N ARG A 164 -0.85 19.89 -1.64
CA ARG A 164 -2.26 19.62 -1.90
C ARG A 164 -2.53 18.11 -1.90
N ALA A 165 -1.74 17.33 -2.63
CA ALA A 165 -1.86 15.87 -2.67
C ALA A 165 -1.73 15.24 -1.28
N VAL A 166 -0.72 15.64 -0.48
CA VAL A 166 -0.55 15.18 0.92
C VAL A 166 -1.78 15.50 1.79
N ARG A 167 -2.35 16.70 1.63
CA ARG A 167 -3.54 17.10 2.40
C ARG A 167 -4.76 16.29 1.98
N PHE A 168 -4.91 16.04 0.68
CA PHE A 168 -6.00 15.27 0.13
C PHE A 168 -5.92 13.79 0.53
N ASP A 169 -4.73 13.19 0.49
CA ASP A 169 -4.46 11.85 1.04
C ASP A 169 -4.91 11.74 2.50
N ARG A 170 -4.51 12.70 3.33
CA ARG A 170 -4.94 12.73 4.73
C ARG A 170 -6.47 12.84 4.86
N HIS A 171 -7.12 13.63 4.00
CA HIS A 171 -8.58 13.76 3.99
C HIS A 171 -9.27 12.43 3.64
N VAL A 172 -8.82 11.77 2.57
CA VAL A 172 -9.29 10.45 2.12
C VAL A 172 -9.08 9.39 3.21
N HIS A 173 -7.88 9.32 3.79
CA HIS A 173 -7.57 8.38 4.89
C HIS A 173 -8.54 8.57 6.06
N MET A 174 -8.77 9.82 6.48
CA MET A 174 -9.67 10.11 7.59
C MET A 174 -11.13 9.78 7.24
N ALA A 175 -11.56 9.98 5.99
CA ALA A 175 -12.90 9.63 5.54
C ALA A 175 -13.12 8.10 5.55
N VAL A 176 -12.17 7.33 5.01
CA VAL A 176 -12.18 5.85 5.09
C VAL A 176 -12.22 5.40 6.55
N GLY A 177 -11.37 5.97 7.40
CA GLY A 177 -11.32 5.65 8.83
C GLY A 177 -12.63 5.95 9.56
N ARG A 178 -13.26 7.10 9.33
CA ARG A 178 -14.56 7.46 9.93
C ARG A 178 -15.67 6.49 9.53
N ARG A 179 -15.68 6.03 8.28
CA ARG A 179 -16.69 5.09 7.79
C ARG A 179 -16.50 3.69 8.35
N LEU A 180 -15.26 3.19 8.36
CA LEU A 180 -14.95 1.83 8.81
C LEU A 180 -14.88 1.69 10.33
N VAL A 181 -14.55 2.77 11.04
CA VAL A 181 -14.46 2.80 12.51
C VAL A 181 -15.10 4.10 13.04
N PRO A 182 -16.45 4.20 13.07
CA PRO A 182 -17.15 5.42 13.47
C PRO A 182 -16.83 5.89 14.89
N ALA A 183 -16.51 4.98 15.80
CA ALA A 183 -16.06 5.29 17.16
C ALA A 183 -14.65 5.96 17.21
N GLY A 184 -13.94 6.01 16.08
CA GLY A 184 -12.75 6.85 15.86
C GLY A 184 -11.45 6.38 16.51
N LYS A 185 -11.44 5.26 17.24
CA LYS A 185 -10.23 4.75 17.90
C LYS A 185 -9.51 3.73 17.00
N SER A 186 -8.32 4.11 16.51
CA SER A 186 -7.39 3.13 15.94
C SER A 186 -6.96 2.13 17.02
N LEU A 187 -6.57 0.92 16.63
CA LEU A 187 -6.12 -0.13 17.54
C LEU A 187 -5.03 0.37 18.49
N LEU A 188 -4.03 1.03 17.94
CA LEU A 188 -2.96 1.68 18.68
C LEU A 188 -3.45 2.68 19.74
N ARG A 189 -4.47 3.48 19.42
CA ARG A 189 -5.08 4.42 20.37
C ARG A 189 -5.97 3.72 21.40
N GLU A 190 -6.62 2.61 21.04
CA GLU A 190 -7.41 1.81 21.98
C GLU A 190 -6.53 1.21 23.08
N THR A 191 -5.31 0.80 22.74
CA THR A 191 -4.35 0.21 23.69
C THR A 191 -3.53 1.24 24.46
N GLY A 192 -3.74 2.55 24.24
CA GLY A 192 -2.96 3.61 24.87
C GLY A 192 -1.50 3.67 24.43
N GLY A 193 -1.16 3.05 23.29
CA GLY A 193 0.21 3.06 22.77
C GLY A 193 0.60 4.42 22.20
N ASP A 194 1.88 4.79 22.33
CA ASP A 194 2.44 5.97 21.68
C ASP A 194 2.73 5.65 20.20
N PRO A 195 2.11 6.35 19.23
CA PRO A 195 2.43 6.20 17.81
C PRO A 195 3.87 6.54 17.43
N ARG A 196 4.66 7.12 18.33
CA ARG A 196 6.03 7.55 18.07
C ARG A 196 7.09 6.51 18.43
N ALA A 197 6.71 5.35 18.98
CA ALA A 197 7.64 4.33 19.46
C ALA A 197 7.60 3.03 18.63
N THR A 198 7.47 3.11 17.31
CA THR A 198 7.52 1.92 16.43
C THR A 198 8.88 1.20 16.58
N THR A 199 8.84 -0.07 17.00
CA THR A 199 10.03 -0.93 17.14
C THR A 199 10.33 -1.71 15.85
N GLU A 200 11.53 -2.30 15.71
CA GLU A 200 11.80 -3.20 14.58
C GLU A 200 10.85 -4.41 14.56
N GLU A 201 10.49 -4.93 15.73
CA GLU A 201 9.55 -6.04 15.85
C GLU A 201 8.15 -5.67 15.34
N ASP A 202 7.69 -4.43 15.57
CA ASP A 202 6.41 -3.93 15.03
C ASP A 202 6.44 -3.85 13.50
N ARG A 203 7.58 -3.43 12.95
CA ARG A 203 7.78 -3.35 11.50
C ARG A 203 7.84 -4.74 10.88
N ASP A 204 8.49 -5.70 11.53
CA ASP A 204 8.53 -7.11 11.09
C ASP A 204 7.13 -7.74 11.14
N ARG A 205 6.34 -7.43 12.18
CA ARG A 205 4.94 -7.84 12.26
C ARG A 205 4.10 -7.29 11.11
N PHE A 206 4.35 -6.04 10.72
CA PHE A 206 3.69 -5.42 9.57
C PHE A 206 4.06 -6.15 8.27
N ASP A 207 5.36 -6.32 8.02
CA ASP A 207 5.85 -6.99 6.80
C ASP A 207 5.32 -8.43 6.73
N GLU A 208 5.37 -9.21 7.81
CA GLU A 208 4.82 -10.57 7.87
C GLU A 208 3.31 -10.61 7.60
N PHE A 209 2.54 -9.72 8.25
CA PHE A 209 1.08 -9.68 8.09
C PHE A 209 0.64 -9.38 6.65
N PHE A 210 1.38 -8.49 5.99
CA PHE A 210 1.13 -8.10 4.60
C PHE A 210 1.97 -8.88 3.60
N LEU A 211 2.61 -9.98 3.99
CA LEU A 211 3.36 -10.86 3.07
C LEU A 211 4.44 -10.09 2.29
N ILE A 212 5.16 -9.22 2.98
CA ILE A 212 6.25 -8.44 2.43
C ILE A 212 7.57 -9.12 2.81
N SER A 213 8.40 -9.40 1.82
CA SER A 213 9.76 -9.93 2.03
C SER A 213 10.80 -8.85 1.74
N ARG A 214 11.73 -8.64 2.67
CA ARG A 214 12.82 -7.67 2.56
C ARG A 214 14.11 -8.36 2.11
N GLU A 215 14.35 -8.36 0.81
CA GLU A 215 15.51 -9.02 0.20
C GLU A 215 16.08 -8.23 -0.99
N PRO A 216 17.31 -8.50 -1.43
CA PRO A 216 17.84 -7.93 -2.66
C PRO A 216 17.02 -8.37 -3.88
N VAL A 217 16.33 -7.42 -4.52
CA VAL A 217 15.46 -7.67 -5.68
C VAL A 217 15.93 -6.84 -6.87
N CYS A 218 15.89 -7.43 -8.06
CA CYS A 218 16.21 -6.71 -9.29
C CYS A 218 15.08 -5.74 -9.67
N ASP A 219 15.42 -4.63 -10.30
CA ASP A 219 14.43 -3.62 -10.70
C ASP A 219 13.31 -4.19 -11.58
N ASN A 220 13.67 -5.01 -12.57
CA ASN A 220 12.71 -5.69 -13.45
C ASN A 220 11.77 -6.63 -12.69
N THR A 221 12.26 -7.32 -11.66
CA THR A 221 11.44 -8.22 -10.83
C THR A 221 10.42 -7.43 -10.01
N PHE A 222 10.81 -6.29 -9.45
CA PHE A 222 9.88 -5.39 -8.76
C PHE A 222 8.83 -4.80 -9.73
N THR A 223 9.28 -4.31 -10.88
CA THR A 223 8.42 -3.79 -11.95
C THR A 223 7.38 -4.83 -12.38
N GLN A 224 7.80 -6.07 -12.66
CA GLN A 224 6.87 -7.15 -13.02
C GLN A 224 5.88 -7.47 -11.89
N GLN A 225 6.36 -7.62 -10.64
CA GLN A 225 5.50 -7.90 -9.49
C GLN A 225 4.42 -6.82 -9.30
N LEU A 226 4.77 -5.56 -9.55
CA LEU A 226 3.86 -4.43 -9.40
C LEU A 226 2.87 -4.35 -10.57
N THR A 227 3.33 -4.56 -11.81
CA THR A 227 2.47 -4.66 -13.00
C THR A 227 1.41 -5.76 -12.85
N ASP A 228 1.80 -6.95 -12.41
CA ASP A 228 0.86 -8.07 -12.18
C ASP A 228 -0.22 -7.69 -11.15
N ARG A 229 0.18 -7.02 -10.06
CA ARG A 229 -0.74 -6.59 -9.00
C ARG A 229 -1.67 -5.46 -9.46
N ILE A 230 -1.18 -4.55 -10.30
CA ILE A 230 -2.02 -3.51 -10.92
C ILE A 230 -3.08 -4.15 -11.81
N GLN A 231 -2.69 -5.11 -12.65
CA GLN A 231 -3.63 -5.84 -13.51
C GLN A 231 -4.68 -6.59 -12.68
N LEU A 232 -4.28 -7.26 -11.60
CA LEU A 232 -5.22 -7.91 -10.68
C LEU A 232 -6.24 -6.94 -10.09
N ALA A 233 -5.83 -5.72 -9.73
CA ALA A 233 -6.73 -4.71 -9.19
C ALA A 233 -7.70 -4.19 -10.27
N LEU A 234 -7.21 -3.96 -11.50
CA LEU A 234 -8.04 -3.57 -12.65
C LEU A 234 -9.07 -4.65 -12.98
N ASP A 235 -8.65 -5.91 -13.09
CA ASP A 235 -9.54 -7.06 -13.32
C ASP A 235 -10.56 -7.19 -12.18
N ASP A 236 -10.15 -6.85 -10.94
CA ASP A 236 -11.05 -6.79 -9.81
C ASP A 236 -12.15 -5.76 -9.92
N ILE A 237 -11.77 -4.52 -10.22
CA ILE A 237 -12.71 -3.41 -10.36
C ILE A 237 -13.63 -3.63 -11.56
N ALA A 238 -13.12 -4.17 -12.68
CA ALA A 238 -13.93 -4.48 -13.86
C ALA A 238 -15.02 -5.52 -13.57
N THR A 239 -14.75 -6.48 -12.67
CA THR A 239 -15.73 -7.51 -12.29
C THR A 239 -16.69 -7.01 -11.21
N VAL A 240 -16.17 -6.30 -10.20
CA VAL A 240 -16.93 -5.79 -9.07
C VAL A 240 -16.49 -4.34 -8.82
N PRO A 241 -17.22 -3.35 -9.33
CA PRO A 241 -16.83 -1.95 -9.15
C PRO A 241 -16.73 -1.53 -7.67
N VAL A 242 -15.88 -0.53 -7.39
CA VAL A 242 -15.81 0.10 -6.07
C VAL A 242 -16.89 1.17 -5.98
N THR A 243 -17.97 0.87 -5.26
CA THR A 243 -19.14 1.77 -5.11
C THR A 243 -19.46 1.96 -3.63
N VAL A 244 -18.81 2.93 -3.01
CA VAL A 244 -19.05 3.36 -1.63
C VAL A 244 -19.53 4.81 -1.66
N ASP A 245 -20.62 5.07 -0.95
CA ASP A 245 -21.14 6.42 -0.81
C ASP A 245 -20.40 7.17 0.32
N TYR A 246 -19.72 8.26 -0.04
CA TYR A 246 -19.09 9.18 0.91
C TYR A 246 -19.93 10.45 1.15
N GLY A 247 -21.22 10.43 0.79
CA GLY A 247 -22.15 11.55 0.96
C GLY A 247 -21.77 12.73 0.09
N ASP A 248 -21.79 13.94 0.66
CA ASP A 248 -21.54 15.20 -0.04
C ASP A 248 -20.04 15.44 -0.38
N ASP A 249 -19.15 14.48 -0.11
CA ASP A 249 -17.71 14.60 -0.41
C ASP A 249 -17.42 14.29 -1.88
N GLU A 250 -17.76 15.24 -2.76
CA GLU A 250 -17.67 15.11 -4.22
C GLU A 250 -16.24 14.75 -4.69
N ASP A 251 -15.20 15.26 -4.03
CA ASP A 251 -13.82 14.98 -4.43
C ASP A 251 -13.42 13.53 -4.15
N ILE A 252 -13.86 12.96 -3.02
CA ILE A 252 -13.65 11.53 -2.73
C ILE A 252 -14.47 10.66 -3.68
N ASN A 253 -15.73 11.02 -3.95
CA ASN A 253 -16.58 10.28 -4.87
C ASN A 253 -16.02 10.30 -6.31
N ARG A 254 -15.44 11.42 -6.74
CA ARG A 254 -14.74 11.54 -8.03
C ARG A 254 -13.50 10.64 -8.06
N LEU A 255 -12.65 10.72 -7.03
CA LEU A 255 -11.47 9.86 -6.93
C LEU A 255 -11.83 8.36 -6.96
N GLN A 256 -12.94 7.97 -6.34
CA GLN A 256 -13.44 6.60 -6.38
C GLN A 256 -13.78 6.15 -7.80
N ALA A 257 -14.46 6.99 -8.58
CA ALA A 257 -14.77 6.70 -9.98
C ALA A 257 -13.49 6.62 -10.83
N ASP A 258 -12.46 7.40 -10.46
CA ASP A 258 -11.18 7.48 -11.17
C ASP A 258 -10.15 6.42 -10.74
N ILE A 259 -10.48 5.49 -9.82
CA ILE A 259 -9.53 4.45 -9.37
C ILE A 259 -8.88 3.70 -10.56
N PRO A 260 -9.60 3.25 -11.60
CA PRO A 260 -8.98 2.62 -12.77
C PRO A 260 -7.93 3.52 -13.46
N ALA A 261 -8.24 4.80 -13.66
CA ALA A 261 -7.33 5.76 -14.27
C ALA A 261 -6.08 6.02 -13.40
N GLN A 262 -6.22 6.00 -12.07
CA GLN A 262 -5.09 6.09 -11.15
C GLN A 262 -4.18 4.84 -11.25
N LEU A 263 -4.77 3.66 -11.40
CA LEU A 263 -4.02 2.41 -11.60
C LEU A 263 -3.32 2.36 -12.97
N GLU A 264 -3.94 2.87 -14.03
CA GLU A 264 -3.31 3.03 -15.34
C GLU A 264 -2.15 4.03 -15.32
N THR A 265 -2.31 5.12 -14.56
CA THR A 265 -1.23 6.09 -14.31
C THR A 265 -0.06 5.42 -13.58
N LEU A 266 -0.34 4.61 -12.54
CA LEU A 266 0.67 3.83 -11.85
C LEU A 266 1.37 2.85 -12.80
N SER A 267 0.62 2.14 -13.64
CA SER A 267 1.16 1.21 -14.65
C SER A 267 2.14 1.91 -15.61
N SER A 268 1.78 3.12 -16.05
CA SER A 268 2.61 3.96 -16.92
C SER A 268 3.89 4.41 -16.21
N MET A 269 3.80 4.81 -14.93
CA MET A 269 4.97 5.17 -14.13
C MET A 269 5.91 3.98 -13.93
N VAL A 270 5.37 2.80 -13.66
CA VAL A 270 6.13 1.57 -13.44
C VAL A 270 6.84 1.13 -14.73
N SER A 271 6.13 1.15 -15.86
CA SER A 271 6.68 0.78 -17.17
C SER A 271 7.70 1.80 -17.69
N GLY A 272 7.56 3.07 -17.31
CA GLY A 272 8.45 4.16 -17.69
C GLY A 272 9.74 4.26 -16.86
N ARG A 273 9.95 3.38 -15.86
CA ARG A 273 11.18 3.37 -15.07
C ARG A 273 12.36 3.04 -15.98
N LYS A 274 13.27 3.99 -16.12
CA LYS A 274 14.53 3.78 -16.85
C LYS A 274 15.36 2.78 -16.06
N VAL A 275 15.63 1.62 -16.64
CA VAL A 275 16.73 0.76 -16.20
C VAL A 275 18.01 1.51 -16.50
N TYR A 276 18.55 2.20 -15.51
CA TYR A 276 19.89 2.80 -15.66
C TYR A 276 20.89 1.65 -15.69
N LEU A 277 21.30 1.26 -16.89
CA LEU A 277 22.54 0.53 -17.12
C LEU A 277 23.67 1.52 -16.83
N SER A 278 24.20 1.47 -15.61
CA SER A 278 25.44 2.17 -15.24
C SER A 278 26.64 1.37 -15.68
#